data_AF-A0A645I5E1-F1
#
_entry.id   AF-A0A645I5E1-F1
#
_cell.length_a   1.000
_cell.length_b   1.000
_cell.length_c   1.000
_cell.angle_alpha   90.00
_cell.angle_beta   90.00
_cell.angle_gamma   90.00
#
_symmetry.space_group_name_H-M   'P 1'
#
loop_
_entity.id
_entity.type
_entity.pdbx_description
1 polymer ?
#
loop_
_entity_poly.entity_id
_entity_poly.type
_entity_poly.pdbx_seq_one_letter_code
_entity_poly.pdbx_strand_id
1 'polypeptide(L)'
;MVATGGSVVYSKKAMDSLRHAGRTVYLDVPFREIEKRLKNITGRGIVITGGKGLKDVYAERVPLYQKYGEITVRCAHRDIEGCVREIARLL
;
A
#
# COMPACT_ATOMS: atom_id res chain seq x y z
N MET A 1 12.44 -2.08 9.18
CA MET A 1 11.15 -1.73 8.53
C MET A 1 10.32 -2.99 8.36
N VAL A 2 8.99 -2.90 8.40
CA VAL A 2 8.09 -4.05 8.20
C VAL A 2 7.22 -3.77 6.98
N ALA A 3 7.17 -4.72 6.03
CA ALA A 3 6.23 -4.67 4.92
C ALA A 3 4.95 -5.40 5.31
N THR A 4 3.83 -4.69 5.37
CA THR A 4 2.54 -5.26 5.77
C THR A 4 1.81 -5.88 4.58
N GLY A 5 1.00 -6.91 4.83
CA GLY A 5 0.01 -7.35 3.86
C GLY A 5 -1.02 -6.24 3.60
N GLY A 6 -1.47 -6.09 2.35
CA GLY A 6 -2.38 -4.99 1.96
C GLY A 6 -3.77 -5.03 2.61
N SER A 7 -4.14 -6.10 3.29
CA SER A 7 -5.41 -6.23 4.05
C SER A 7 -5.32 -5.71 5.47
N VAL A 8 -4.13 -5.38 5.99
CA VAL A 8 -3.98 -4.92 7.39
C VAL A 8 -4.83 -3.69 7.71
N VAL A 9 -5.03 -2.83 6.70
CA VAL A 9 -5.79 -1.58 6.83
C VAL A 9 -7.28 -1.77 7.13
N TYR A 10 -7.81 -2.99 7.01
CA TYR A 10 -9.17 -3.30 7.44
C TYR A 10 -9.30 -3.44 8.96
N SER A 11 -8.20 -3.72 9.66
CA SER A 11 -8.20 -3.88 11.11
C SER A 11 -7.71 -2.61 11.79
N LYS A 12 -8.65 -1.82 12.36
CA LYS A 12 -8.31 -0.66 13.18
C LYS A 12 -7.33 -1.02 14.29
N LYS A 13 -7.58 -2.13 15.01
CA LYS A 13 -6.71 -2.61 16.09
C LYS A 13 -5.27 -2.84 15.61
N ALA A 14 -5.10 -3.48 14.45
CA ALA A 14 -3.77 -3.73 13.90
C ALA A 14 -3.07 -2.42 13.51
N MET A 15 -3.79 -1.50 12.86
CA MET A 15 -3.24 -0.20 12.48
C MET A 15 -2.88 0.66 13.69
N ASP A 16 -3.71 0.64 14.75
CA ASP A 16 -3.41 1.32 16.00
C ASP A 16 -2.14 0.75 16.62
N SER A 17 -1.99 -0.58 16.69
CA SER A 17 -0.76 -1.23 17.17
C SER A 17 0.48 -0.83 16.35
N LEU A 18 0.37 -0.80 15.02
CA LEU A 18 1.47 -0.40 14.14
C LEU A 18 1.88 1.07 14.38
N ARG A 19 0.90 1.96 14.55
CA ARG A 19 1.13 3.38 14.83
C ARG A 19 1.78 3.62 16.18
N HIS A 20 1.44 2.84 17.20
CA HIS A 20 2.11 2.93 18.51
C HIS A 20 3.55 2.38 18.47
N ALA A 21 3.83 1.42 17.58
CA ALA A 21 5.14 0.80 17.45
C ALA A 21 6.11 1.58 16.55
N GLY A 22 5.63 2.50 15.71
CA GLY A 22 6.47 3.30 14.83
C GLY A 22 5.66 4.11 13.80
N ARG A 23 6.36 4.68 12.80
CA ARG A 23 5.74 5.48 11.75
C ARG A 23 5.15 4.62 10.65
N THR A 24 3.93 4.93 10.23
CA THR A 24 3.28 4.27 9.09
C THR A 24 3.52 5.05 7.80
N VAL A 25 3.98 4.36 6.75
CA VAL A 25 4.23 4.95 5.43
C VAL A 25 3.32 4.30 4.40
N TYR A 26 2.50 5.12 3.73
CA TYR A 26 1.72 4.71 2.57
C TYR A 26 2.54 4.95 1.30
N LEU A 27 2.80 3.86 0.56
CA LEU A 27 3.38 3.91 -0.77
C LEU A 27 2.27 4.06 -1.82
N ASP A 28 2.07 5.29 -2.30
CA ASP A 28 1.05 5.63 -3.28
C ASP A 28 1.53 5.26 -4.68
N VAL A 29 0.91 4.21 -5.24
CA VAL A 29 1.18 3.70 -6.58
C VAL A 29 -0.10 3.83 -7.43
N PRO A 30 -0.03 4.39 -8.64
CA PRO A 30 -1.18 4.50 -9.52
C PRO A 30 -1.80 3.14 -9.88
N PHE A 31 -3.13 3.10 -9.99
CA PHE A 31 -3.88 1.87 -10.32
C PHE A 31 -3.33 1.13 -11.56
N ARG A 32 -3.04 1.84 -12.66
CA ARG A 32 -2.51 1.21 -13.89
C ARG A 32 -1.20 0.46 -13.67
N GLU A 33 -0.36 0.97 -12.77
CA GLU A 33 0.93 0.35 -12.47
C GLU A 33 0.73 -0.90 -11.59
N ILE A 34 -0.18 -0.84 -10.61
CA ILE A 34 -0.59 -2.01 -9.82
C ILE A 34 -1.17 -3.09 -10.73
N GLU A 35 -2.06 -2.71 -11.66
CA GLU A 35 -2.66 -3.63 -12.62
C GLU A 35 -1.59 -4.31 -13.48
N LYS A 36 -0.63 -3.56 -14.02
CA LYS A 36 0.48 -4.09 -14.81
C LYS A 36 1.35 -5.06 -14.00
N ARG A 37 1.69 -4.71 -12.76
CA ARG A 37 2.52 -5.54 -11.87
C ARG A 37 1.84 -6.87 -11.55
N LEU A 38 0.53 -6.87 -11.30
CA LEU A 38 -0.23 -8.08 -10.98
C LEU A 38 -0.43 -9.00 -12.19
N LYS A 39 -0.60 -8.46 -13.40
CA LYS A 39 -0.66 -9.27 -14.64
C LYS A 39 0.63 -10.05 -14.90
N ASN A 40 1.76 -9.57 -14.39
CA ASN A 40 3.09 -10.16 -14.59
C ASN A 40 3.53 -11.10 -13.45
N ILE A 41 2.72 -11.29 -12.40
CA ILE A 41 3.06 -12.14 -11.24
C ILE A 41 2.27 -13.45 -11.32
N THR A 42 2.97 -14.57 -11.49
CA THR A 42 2.39 -15.93 -11.54
C THR A 42 2.18 -16.59 -10.17
N GLY A 43 2.56 -15.94 -9.04
CA GLY A 43 2.60 -16.64 -7.74
C GLY A 43 2.18 -15.88 -6.48
N ARG A 44 1.92 -14.57 -6.53
CA ARG A 44 1.45 -13.76 -5.39
C ARG A 44 0.33 -12.82 -5.83
N GLY A 45 -0.80 -13.40 -6.20
CA GLY A 45 -2.01 -12.65 -6.52
C GLY A 45 -2.62 -12.01 -5.27
N ILE A 46 -3.36 -10.94 -5.46
CA ILE A 46 -4.26 -10.42 -4.43
C ILE A 46 -5.46 -11.36 -4.33
N VAL A 47 -5.79 -11.81 -3.11
CA VAL A 47 -7.03 -12.55 -2.88
C VAL A 47 -8.17 -11.55 -2.93
N ILE A 48 -8.92 -11.57 -4.03
CA ILE A 48 -10.12 -10.77 -4.21
C ILE A 48 -11.32 -11.69 -4.00
N THR A 49 -12.09 -11.42 -2.94
CA THR A 49 -13.27 -12.22 -2.58
C THR A 49 -14.55 -11.51 -2.99
N GLY A 50 -15.63 -12.27 -3.14
CA GLY A 50 -16.99 -11.72 -3.31
C GLY A 50 -17.27 -11.07 -4.67
N GLY A 51 -16.62 -11.53 -5.75
CA GLY A 51 -16.88 -11.04 -7.11
C GLY A 51 -16.35 -9.64 -7.42
N LYS A 52 -15.60 -9.03 -6.48
CA LYS A 52 -14.94 -7.74 -6.70
C LYS A 52 -13.82 -7.86 -7.74
N GLY A 53 -13.56 -6.77 -8.45
CA GLY A 53 -12.39 -6.60 -9.30
C GLY A 53 -11.24 -5.91 -8.57
N LEU A 54 -10.05 -5.89 -9.20
CA LEU A 54 -8.88 -5.19 -8.67
C LEU A 54 -9.16 -3.69 -8.44
N LYS A 55 -9.95 -3.08 -9.33
CA LYS A 55 -10.32 -1.66 -9.24
C LYS A 55 -11.18 -1.35 -8.01
N ASP A 56 -12.09 -2.25 -7.65
CA ASP A 56 -12.94 -2.10 -6.46
C ASP A 56 -12.09 -2.16 -5.19
N VAL A 57 -11.18 -3.15 -5.12
CA VAL A 57 -10.25 -3.27 -4.00
C VAL A 57 -9.32 -2.06 -3.89
N TYR A 58 -8.87 -1.52 -5.03
CA TYR A 58 -8.08 -0.28 -5.04
C TYR A 58 -8.89 0.90 -4.50
N ALA A 59 -10.08 1.13 -5.02
CA ALA A 59 -10.96 2.23 -4.60
C ALA A 59 -11.34 2.13 -3.11
N GLU A 60 -11.52 0.92 -2.60
CA GLU A 60 -11.82 0.66 -1.19
C GLU A 60 -10.62 0.92 -0.27
N ARG A 61 -9.41 0.51 -0.69
CA ARG A 61 -8.22 0.60 0.16
C ARG A 61 -7.53 1.95 0.13
N VAL A 62 -7.62 2.72 -0.95
CA VAL A 62 -6.96 4.04 -1.04
C VAL A 62 -7.36 4.97 0.12
N PRO A 63 -8.65 5.18 0.44
CA PRO A 63 -9.03 6.00 1.59
C PRO A 63 -8.50 5.46 2.92
N LEU A 64 -8.42 4.14 3.07
CA LEU A 64 -7.88 3.51 4.29
C LEU A 64 -6.37 3.70 4.41
N TYR A 65 -5.62 3.56 3.32
CA TYR A 65 -4.20 3.86 3.30
C TYR A 65 -3.92 5.33 3.61
N GLN A 66 -4.71 6.24 3.04
CA GLN A 66 -4.63 7.68 3.35
C GLN A 66 -4.97 7.97 4.82
N LYS A 67 -5.97 7.27 5.38
CA LYS A 67 -6.36 7.41 6.79
C LYS A 67 -5.25 6.97 7.74
N TYR A 68 -4.59 5.85 7.47
CA TYR A 68 -3.64 5.25 8.39
C TYR A 68 -2.18 5.57 8.11
N GLY A 69 -1.82 6.00 6.90
CA GLY A 69 -0.46 6.39 6.53
C GLY A 69 -0.15 7.80 7.02
N GLU A 70 0.72 7.91 8.03
CA GLU A 70 1.18 9.20 8.54
C GLU A 70 2.03 9.95 7.50
N ILE A 71 2.76 9.20 6.68
CA ILE A 71 3.52 9.73 5.54
C ILE A 71 2.99 9.07 4.28
N THR A 72 2.76 9.87 3.25
CA THR A 72 2.47 9.35 1.91
C THR A 72 3.66 9.62 0.99
N VAL A 73 4.19 8.57 0.38
CA VAL A 73 5.26 8.65 -0.63
C VAL A 73 4.64 8.32 -1.98
N ARG A 74 4.67 9.29 -2.90
CA ARG A 74 4.23 9.06 -4.28
C ARG A 74 5.30 8.29 -5.04
N CYS A 75 5.00 7.04 -5.36
CA CYS A 75 5.89 6.13 -6.06
C CYS A 75 5.73 6.17 -7.58
N ALA A 76 4.74 6.93 -8.10
CA ALA A 76 4.54 7.10 -9.53
C ALA A 76 5.82 7.59 -10.22
N HIS A 77 6.21 6.90 -11.30
CA HIS A 77 7.41 7.20 -12.09
C HIS A 77 8.74 7.17 -11.31
N ARG A 78 8.78 6.52 -10.15
CA ARG A 78 9.99 6.31 -9.37
C ARG A 78 10.39 4.83 -9.42
N ASP A 79 11.69 4.60 -9.45
CA ASP A 79 12.25 3.28 -9.16
C ASP A 79 12.26 3.03 -7.65
N ILE A 80 12.70 1.83 -7.26
CA ILE A 80 12.76 1.42 -5.85
C ILE A 80 13.66 2.36 -5.07
N GLU A 81 14.84 2.69 -5.59
CA GLU A 81 15.78 3.59 -4.92
C GLU A 81 15.21 4.99 -4.71
N GLY A 82 14.54 5.55 -5.71
CA GLY A 82 13.89 6.86 -5.62
C GLY A 82 12.78 6.89 -4.58
N CYS A 83 12.06 5.79 -4.39
CA CYS A 83 11.10 5.66 -3.29
C CYS A 83 11.80 5.56 -1.93
N VAL A 84 12.86 4.76 -1.82
CA VAL A 84 13.63 4.60 -0.57
C VAL A 84 14.29 5.91 -0.14
N ARG A 85 14.90 6.65 -1.08
CA ARG A 85 15.47 7.98 -0.83
C ARG A 85 14.42 8.97 -0.30
N GLU A 86 13.21 8.94 -0.87
CA GLU A 86 12.11 9.79 -0.39
C GLU A 86 11.67 9.43 1.02
N ILE A 87 11.53 8.12 1.32
CA ILE A 87 11.19 7.65 2.65
C ILE A 87 12.25 8.12 3.66
N ALA A 88 13.53 7.91 3.35
CA ALA A 88 14.63 8.33 4.23
C ALA A 88 14.68 9.85 4.45
N ARG A 89 14.25 10.66 3.48
CA ARG A 89 14.17 12.13 3.60
C ARG A 89 13.03 12.60 4.51
N LEU A 90 11.93 11.84 4.55
CA LEU A 90 10.71 12.19 5.30
C LEU A 90 10.70 11.62 6.72
N LEU A 91 11.56 10.66 7.01
CA LEU A 91 11.74 10.05 8.32
C LEU A 91 12.70 10.87 9.18
#